data_AF-A0A2U2C0C3-F1
#
_entry.id   AF-A0A2U2C0C3-F1
#
_cell.length_a   1.000
_cell.length_b   1.000
_cell.length_c   1.000
_cell.angle_alpha   90.00
_cell.angle_beta   90.00
_cell.angle_gamma   90.00
#
_symmetry.space_group_name_H-M   'P 1'
#
loop_
_entity.id
_entity.type
_entity.pdbx_description
1 polymer ?
#
loop_
_entity_poly.entity_id
_entity_poly.type
_entity_poly.pdbx_seq_one_letter_code
_entity_poly.pdbx_strand_id
1 'polypeptide(L)'
;MTKEMIMTKLFQFSAPTYYKWKKHDKRKIISLLEYAFSDDDLIEYLEYGKISKIEDIGNLDYLLDLSMKFYKFLRHITNYKVAKRVLELLESSFLESNNKIQIDLIAEKIYKEEEFYSSLKLAILNLIQKQEPLVLEYISKNRLKIENEFNKKGSKLIKKSDFLIPSIA
;
A
#
# COMPACT_ATOMS: atom_id res chain seq x y z
N MET A 1 19.65 -13.06 -19.99
CA MET A 1 19.75 -14.55 -19.94
C MET A 1 18.70 -15.11 -20.91
N THR A 2 18.93 -16.22 -21.63
CA THR A 2 17.86 -16.78 -22.50
C THR A 2 16.78 -17.47 -21.66
N LYS A 3 15.55 -17.54 -22.17
CA LYS A 3 14.43 -18.17 -21.46
C LYS A 3 14.67 -19.63 -21.11
N GLU A 4 15.37 -20.36 -21.97
CA GLU A 4 15.85 -21.71 -21.68
C GLU A 4 16.79 -21.71 -20.48
N MET A 5 17.81 -20.85 -20.46
CA MET A 5 18.78 -20.77 -19.36
C MET A 5 18.11 -20.36 -18.04
N ILE A 6 17.10 -19.49 -18.07
CA ILE A 6 16.32 -19.12 -16.88
C ILE A 6 15.63 -20.37 -16.31
N MET A 7 14.92 -21.12 -17.16
CA MET A 7 14.14 -22.29 -16.74
C MET A 7 15.03 -23.45 -16.28
N THR A 8 16.15 -23.71 -16.95
CA THR A 8 17.10 -24.75 -16.53
C THR A 8 17.76 -24.43 -15.19
N LYS A 9 18.05 -23.14 -14.91
CA LYS A 9 18.54 -22.69 -13.60
C LYS A 9 17.46 -22.79 -12.52
N LEU A 10 16.24 -22.30 -12.78
CA LEU A 10 15.13 -22.33 -11.81
C LEU A 10 14.80 -23.74 -11.34
N PHE A 11 14.73 -24.69 -12.28
CA PHE A 11 14.32 -26.05 -11.99
C PHE A 11 15.49 -27.03 -11.85
N GLN A 12 16.73 -26.56 -12.04
CA GLN A 12 17.96 -27.35 -11.96
C GLN A 12 17.93 -28.61 -12.85
N PHE A 13 17.40 -28.49 -14.06
CA PHE A 13 17.40 -29.57 -15.07
C PHE A 13 18.12 -29.17 -16.36
N SER A 14 18.33 -30.13 -17.26
CA SER A 14 18.98 -29.92 -18.55
C SER A 14 18.06 -29.28 -19.60
N ALA A 15 18.65 -28.60 -20.59
CA ALA A 15 17.93 -27.98 -21.70
C ALA A 15 17.00 -28.93 -22.49
N PRO A 16 17.38 -30.20 -22.75
CA PRO A 16 16.45 -31.15 -23.36
C PRO A 16 15.17 -31.37 -22.54
N THR A 17 15.29 -31.42 -21.20
CA THR A 17 14.15 -31.55 -20.30
C THR A 17 13.23 -30.33 -20.36
N TYR A 18 13.79 -29.12 -20.47
CA TYR A 18 13.00 -27.90 -20.70
C TYR A 18 12.12 -28.03 -21.96
N TYR A 19 12.73 -28.37 -23.10
CA TYR A 19 12.00 -28.47 -24.36
C TYR A 19 10.97 -29.58 -24.34
N LYS A 20 11.28 -30.72 -23.70
CA LYS A 20 10.30 -31.78 -23.46
C LYS A 20 9.10 -31.25 -22.68
N TRP A 21 9.33 -30.58 -21.55
CA TRP A 21 8.26 -30.06 -20.69
C TRP A 21 7.44 -28.97 -21.36
N LYS A 22 8.07 -28.11 -22.15
CA LYS A 22 7.40 -27.01 -22.84
C LYS A 22 6.62 -27.46 -24.07
N LYS A 23 7.22 -28.29 -24.93
CA LYS A 23 6.64 -28.64 -26.24
C LYS A 23 5.84 -29.94 -26.23
N HIS A 24 6.37 -30.99 -25.59
CA HIS A 24 5.81 -32.34 -25.64
C HIS A 24 4.83 -32.57 -24.49
N ASP A 25 5.30 -32.42 -23.26
CA ASP A 25 4.48 -32.69 -22.06
C ASP A 25 3.55 -31.52 -21.73
N LYS A 26 3.80 -30.32 -22.30
CA LYS A 26 3.06 -29.06 -22.08
C LYS A 26 2.71 -28.83 -20.61
N ARG A 27 3.71 -28.97 -19.74
CA ARG A 27 3.48 -28.89 -18.30
C ARG A 27 2.96 -27.50 -17.92
N LYS A 28 1.80 -27.47 -17.26
CA LYS A 28 1.09 -26.25 -16.87
C LYS A 28 1.93 -25.26 -16.06
N ILE A 29 2.93 -25.77 -15.32
CA ILE A 29 3.84 -24.92 -14.54
C ILE A 29 4.64 -23.96 -15.43
N ILE A 30 5.04 -24.38 -16.63
CA ILE A 30 5.78 -23.51 -17.57
C ILE A 30 4.87 -22.39 -18.04
N SER A 31 3.65 -22.70 -18.48
CA SER A 31 2.68 -21.68 -18.90
C SER A 31 2.26 -20.75 -17.76
N LEU A 32 2.18 -21.24 -16.52
CA LEU A 32 1.86 -20.42 -15.36
C LEU A 32 2.96 -19.39 -15.09
N LEU A 33 4.22 -19.83 -15.13
CA LEU A 33 5.36 -18.93 -14.94
C LEU A 33 5.43 -17.87 -16.04
N GLU A 34 5.22 -18.27 -17.29
CA GLU A 34 5.22 -17.34 -18.45
C GLU A 34 4.05 -16.35 -18.42
N TYR A 35 2.93 -16.71 -17.80
CA TYR A 35 1.79 -15.83 -17.61
C TYR A 35 2.00 -14.83 -16.46
N ALA A 36 2.53 -15.30 -15.33
CA ALA A 36 2.60 -14.51 -14.09
C ALA A 36 3.88 -13.65 -13.98
N PHE A 37 4.96 -14.04 -14.65
CA PHE A 37 6.27 -13.42 -14.49
C PHE A 37 6.91 -13.07 -15.83
N SER A 38 7.57 -11.92 -15.87
CA SER A 38 8.48 -11.56 -16.96
C SER A 38 9.82 -12.30 -16.79
N ASP A 39 10.61 -12.33 -17.86
CA ASP A 39 11.93 -12.95 -17.81
C ASP A 39 12.85 -12.21 -16.80
N ASP A 40 12.71 -10.88 -16.65
CA ASP A 40 13.47 -10.08 -15.68
C ASP A 40 13.11 -10.42 -14.24
N ASP A 41 11.83 -10.65 -13.93
CA ASP A 41 11.38 -11.08 -12.58
C ASP A 41 12.00 -12.42 -12.18
N LEU A 42 12.08 -13.35 -13.15
CA LEU A 42 12.64 -14.67 -12.92
C LEU A 42 14.17 -14.62 -12.77
N ILE A 43 14.84 -13.71 -13.49
CA ILE A 43 16.27 -13.44 -13.30
C ILE A 43 16.51 -12.84 -11.91
N GLU A 44 15.71 -11.87 -11.50
CA GLU A 44 15.80 -11.25 -10.18
C GLU A 44 15.67 -12.30 -9.07
N TYR A 45 14.68 -13.19 -9.17
CA TYR A 45 14.51 -14.27 -8.21
C TYR A 45 15.72 -15.21 -8.14
N LEU A 46 16.31 -15.55 -9.29
CA LEU A 46 17.50 -16.40 -9.34
C LEU A 46 18.73 -15.74 -8.69
N GLU A 47 18.84 -14.42 -8.75
CA GLU A 47 19.98 -13.67 -8.21
C GLU A 47 19.82 -13.34 -6.72
N TYR A 48 18.63 -12.93 -6.31
CA TYR A 48 18.39 -12.36 -4.97
C TYR A 48 17.44 -13.20 -4.10
N GLY A 49 16.85 -14.27 -4.63
CA GLY A 49 15.89 -15.13 -3.92
C GLY A 49 14.50 -14.49 -3.71
N LYS A 50 14.24 -13.32 -4.27
CA LYS A 50 12.99 -12.57 -4.17
C LYS A 50 12.71 -11.78 -5.45
N ILE A 51 11.48 -11.30 -5.60
CA ILE A 51 11.07 -10.45 -6.72
C ILE A 51 10.55 -9.15 -6.14
N SER A 52 11.23 -8.03 -6.41
CA SER A 52 10.94 -6.74 -5.77
C SER A 52 9.51 -6.28 -6.05
N LYS A 53 8.98 -6.48 -7.26
CA LYS A 53 7.59 -6.09 -7.56
C LYS A 53 6.56 -6.80 -6.66
N ILE A 54 6.84 -8.04 -6.21
CA ILE A 54 5.93 -8.81 -5.36
C ILE A 54 6.00 -8.27 -3.93
N GLU A 55 7.21 -7.97 -3.46
CA GLU A 55 7.43 -7.29 -2.18
C GLU A 55 6.75 -5.92 -2.16
N ASP A 56 6.90 -5.15 -3.24
CA ASP A 56 6.26 -3.84 -3.40
C ASP A 56 4.75 -3.94 -3.38
N ILE A 57 4.14 -4.94 -4.01
CA ILE A 57 2.69 -5.19 -3.92
C ILE A 57 2.27 -5.48 -2.47
N GLY A 58 3.01 -6.35 -1.77
CA GLY A 58 2.76 -6.64 -0.35
C GLY A 58 2.84 -5.39 0.52
N ASN A 59 3.85 -4.55 0.26
CA ASN A 59 4.03 -3.27 0.95
C ASN A 59 2.93 -2.26 0.62
N LEU A 60 2.48 -2.17 -0.63
CA LEU A 60 1.40 -1.27 -1.06
C LEU A 60 0.05 -1.68 -0.48
N ASP A 61 -0.23 -2.98 -0.35
CA ASP A 61 -1.44 -3.49 0.30
C ASP A 61 -1.41 -3.24 1.81
N TYR A 62 -0.25 -3.42 2.46
CA TYR A 62 -0.05 -3.06 3.86
C TYR A 62 -0.27 -1.56 4.10
N LEU A 63 0.34 -0.71 3.28
CA LEU A 63 0.16 0.75 3.34
C LEU A 63 -1.30 1.15 3.09
N LEU A 64 -1.99 0.47 2.18
CA LEU A 64 -3.42 0.67 1.96
C LEU A 64 -4.23 0.33 3.22
N ASP A 65 -3.98 -0.81 3.87
CA ASP A 65 -4.69 -1.21 5.08
C ASP A 65 -4.49 -0.20 6.23
N LEU A 66 -3.24 0.25 6.45
CA LEU A 66 -2.94 1.30 7.42
C LEU A 66 -3.65 2.62 7.08
N SER A 67 -3.63 3.02 5.81
CA SER A 67 -4.30 4.24 5.33
C SER A 67 -5.82 4.17 5.53
N MET A 68 -6.41 2.99 5.31
CA MET A 68 -7.82 2.73 5.52
C MET A 68 -8.19 2.75 7.00
N LYS A 69 -7.35 2.20 7.88
CA LYS A 69 -7.50 2.32 9.34
C LYS A 69 -7.43 3.76 9.79
N PHE A 70 -6.44 4.53 9.32
CA PHE A 70 -6.34 5.96 9.59
C PHE A 70 -7.62 6.70 9.20
N TYR A 71 -8.09 6.52 7.96
CA TYR A 71 -9.29 7.21 7.47
C TYR A 71 -10.56 6.81 8.24
N LYS A 72 -10.66 5.53 8.65
CA LYS A 72 -11.74 5.03 9.52
C LYS A 72 -11.74 5.74 10.88
N PHE A 73 -10.58 5.82 11.53
CA PHE A 73 -10.44 6.51 12.81
C PHE A 73 -10.75 8.00 12.69
N LEU A 74 -10.22 8.63 11.65
CA LEU A 74 -10.47 10.04 11.36
C LEU A 74 -11.96 10.34 11.21
N ARG A 75 -12.70 9.52 10.47
CA ARG A 75 -14.17 9.65 10.35
C ARG A 75 -14.89 9.42 11.67
N HIS A 76 -14.39 8.51 12.51
CA HIS A 76 -15.00 8.21 13.81
C HIS A 76 -14.86 9.37 14.81
N ILE A 77 -13.69 10.01 14.86
CA ILE A 77 -13.44 11.15 15.77
C ILE A 77 -13.95 12.48 15.21
N THR A 78 -14.26 12.55 13.91
CA THR A 78 -14.74 13.76 13.24
C THR A 78 -16.12 13.51 12.59
N ASN A 79 -16.21 13.59 11.27
CA ASN A 79 -17.34 13.17 10.43
C ASN A 79 -16.83 12.99 8.99
N TYR A 80 -17.70 12.58 8.07
CA TYR A 80 -17.32 12.38 6.66
C TYR A 80 -16.76 13.66 6.00
N LYS A 81 -17.42 14.82 6.19
CA LYS A 81 -17.02 16.08 5.55
C LYS A 81 -15.63 16.51 6.02
N VAL A 82 -15.41 16.50 7.33
CA VAL A 82 -14.12 16.85 7.94
C VAL A 82 -13.04 15.86 7.55
N ALA A 83 -13.29 14.56 7.64
CA ALA A 83 -12.30 13.54 7.28
C ALA A 83 -11.87 13.66 5.81
N LYS A 84 -12.82 13.91 4.91
CA LYS A 84 -12.52 14.18 3.50
C LYS A 84 -11.63 15.42 3.37
N ARG A 85 -12.01 16.53 4.01
CA ARG A 85 -11.25 17.78 3.96
C ARG A 85 -9.81 17.58 4.46
N VAL A 86 -9.61 16.84 5.55
CA VAL A 86 -8.27 16.51 6.06
C VAL A 86 -7.43 15.74 5.04
N LEU A 87 -8.00 14.80 4.29
CA LEU A 87 -7.25 14.12 3.23
C LEU A 87 -6.84 15.08 2.10
N GLU A 88 -7.70 16.04 1.74
CA GLU A 88 -7.37 17.09 0.77
C GLU A 88 -6.22 18.00 1.27
N LEU A 89 -6.18 18.28 2.58
CA LEU A 89 -5.08 19.04 3.19
C LEU A 89 -3.77 18.25 3.18
N LEU A 90 -3.81 16.95 3.45
CA LEU A 90 -2.63 16.08 3.39
C LEU A 90 -2.06 16.01 1.97
N GLU A 91 -2.92 15.85 0.95
CA GLU A 91 -2.51 15.84 -0.46
C GLU A 91 -1.92 17.19 -0.88
N SER A 92 -2.64 18.30 -0.62
CA SER A 92 -2.14 19.63 -1.00
C SER A 92 -0.85 20.02 -0.28
N SER A 93 -0.73 19.71 1.02
CA SER A 93 0.51 19.92 1.77
C SER A 93 1.68 19.15 1.20
N PHE A 94 1.44 17.91 0.73
CA PHE A 94 2.46 17.06 0.15
C PHE A 94 2.95 17.60 -1.21
N LEU A 95 2.01 18.07 -2.05
CA LEU A 95 2.33 18.67 -3.34
C LEU A 95 3.11 19.99 -3.20
N GLU A 96 2.71 20.85 -2.26
CA GLU A 96 3.39 22.13 -2.00
C GLU A 96 4.80 21.99 -1.42
N SER A 97 5.08 20.87 -0.74
CA SER A 97 6.36 20.60 -0.09
C SER A 97 7.30 19.71 -0.93
N ASN A 98 7.14 19.74 -2.26
CA ASN A 98 7.93 18.95 -3.21
C ASN A 98 7.86 17.44 -2.94
N ASN A 99 6.66 16.92 -2.69
CA ASN A 99 6.39 15.51 -2.43
C ASN A 99 7.12 14.97 -1.18
N LYS A 100 7.11 15.76 -0.09
CA LYS A 100 7.65 15.34 1.21
C LYS A 100 6.60 15.55 2.29
N ILE A 101 6.67 14.76 3.37
CA ILE A 101 5.79 14.98 4.52
C ILE A 101 6.41 16.04 5.43
N GLN A 102 5.71 17.17 5.58
CA GLN A 102 6.08 18.26 6.48
C GLN A 102 4.96 18.48 7.50
N ILE A 103 5.15 17.99 8.72
CA ILE A 103 4.12 18.05 9.78
C ILE A 103 3.75 19.49 10.13
N ASP A 104 4.71 20.42 10.11
CA ASP A 104 4.46 21.82 10.43
C ASP A 104 3.51 22.48 9.40
N LEU A 105 3.71 22.21 8.11
CA LEU A 105 2.84 22.70 7.04
C LEU A 105 1.44 22.08 7.14
N ILE A 106 1.36 20.78 7.42
CA ILE A 106 0.09 20.09 7.66
C ILE A 106 -0.65 20.71 8.85
N ALA A 107 0.05 20.97 9.94
CA ALA A 107 -0.51 21.60 11.13
C ALA A 107 -1.02 23.02 10.80
N GLU A 108 -0.21 23.85 10.14
CA GLU A 108 -0.59 25.20 9.73
C GLU A 108 -1.89 25.18 8.92
N LYS A 109 -2.00 24.27 7.95
CA LYS A 109 -3.21 24.11 7.14
C LYS A 109 -4.42 23.69 7.98
N ILE A 110 -4.26 22.70 8.86
CA ILE A 110 -5.34 22.26 9.76
C ILE A 110 -5.80 23.40 10.66
N TYR A 111 -4.89 24.20 11.19
CA TYR A 111 -5.24 25.32 12.08
C TYR A 111 -5.87 26.51 11.35
N LYS A 112 -5.58 26.68 10.06
CA LYS A 112 -6.21 27.68 9.18
C LYS A 112 -7.63 27.31 8.74
N GLU A 113 -8.02 26.04 8.78
CA GLU A 113 -9.40 25.64 8.43
C GLU A 113 -10.42 26.17 9.45
N GLU A 114 -11.30 27.04 8.99
CA GLU A 114 -12.36 27.66 9.83
C GLU A 114 -13.44 26.65 10.23
N GLU A 115 -13.72 25.65 9.37
CA GLU A 115 -14.72 24.63 9.65
C GLU A 115 -14.32 23.68 10.79
N PHE A 116 -13.06 23.70 11.21
CA PHE A 116 -12.55 22.83 12.28
C PHE A 116 -12.52 23.61 13.60
N TYR A 117 -13.27 23.17 14.60
CA TYR A 117 -13.18 23.73 15.95
C TYR A 117 -11.89 23.29 16.66
N SER A 118 -11.42 24.05 17.66
CA SER A 118 -10.07 23.90 18.21
C SER A 118 -9.75 22.51 18.79
N SER A 119 -10.68 21.88 19.50
CA SER A 119 -10.48 20.51 20.01
C SER A 119 -10.40 19.47 18.89
N LEU A 120 -11.09 19.70 17.77
CA LEU A 120 -11.00 18.85 16.57
C LEU A 120 -9.63 18.97 15.90
N LYS A 121 -9.13 20.19 15.73
CA LYS A 121 -7.81 20.48 15.14
C LYS A 121 -6.71 19.71 15.86
N LEU A 122 -6.73 19.76 17.19
CA LEU A 122 -5.78 19.03 18.04
C LEU A 122 -5.93 17.51 17.90
N ALA A 123 -7.16 16.99 17.89
CA ALA A 123 -7.41 15.56 17.75
C ALA A 123 -6.95 15.01 16.39
N ILE A 124 -7.19 15.76 15.31
CA ILE A 124 -6.73 15.44 13.96
C ILE A 124 -5.20 15.43 13.91
N LEU A 125 -4.55 16.48 14.43
CA LEU A 125 -3.09 16.58 14.42
C LEU A 125 -2.43 15.45 15.21
N ASN A 126 -2.97 15.12 16.39
CA ASN A 126 -2.50 13.98 17.19
C ASN A 126 -2.66 12.65 16.45
N LEU A 127 -3.72 12.47 15.66
CA LEU A 127 -3.91 11.27 14.86
C LEU A 127 -2.87 11.17 13.73
N ILE A 128 -2.57 12.30 13.07
CA ILE A 128 -1.57 12.39 12.00
C ILE A 128 -0.17 12.11 12.54
N GLN A 129 0.20 12.72 13.67
CA GLN A 129 1.53 12.54 14.28
C GLN A 129 1.80 11.11 14.75
N LYS A 130 0.76 10.31 14.99
CA LYS A 130 0.88 8.88 15.32
C LYS A 130 1.11 7.99 14.11
N GLN A 131 0.99 8.51 12.88
CA GLN A 131 1.22 7.73 11.67
C GLN A 131 2.69 7.74 11.29
N GLU A 132 3.15 6.63 10.72
CA GLU A 132 4.46 6.57 10.09
C GLU A 132 4.50 7.49 8.85
N PRO A 133 5.64 8.14 8.54
CA PRO A 133 5.75 9.03 7.39
C PRO A 133 5.36 8.37 6.06
N LEU A 134 5.69 7.10 5.86
CA LEU A 134 5.36 6.34 4.65
C LEU A 134 3.84 6.16 4.46
N VAL A 135 3.10 6.02 5.57
CA VAL A 135 1.63 5.93 5.52
C VAL A 135 1.04 7.28 5.12
N LEU A 136 1.53 8.38 5.70
CA LEU A 136 1.09 9.73 5.33
C LEU A 136 1.41 10.03 3.86
N GLU A 137 2.60 9.66 3.38
CA GLU A 137 2.98 9.78 1.98
C GLU A 137 2.05 8.96 1.07
N TYR A 138 1.75 7.71 1.44
CA TYR A 138 0.82 6.88 0.70
C TYR A 138 -0.57 7.53 0.64
N ILE A 139 -1.07 8.04 1.76
CA ILE A 139 -2.37 8.74 1.83
C ILE A 139 -2.38 9.93 0.89
N SER A 140 -1.37 10.80 0.97
CA SER A 140 -1.26 12.00 0.15
C SER A 140 -1.20 11.67 -1.34
N LYS A 141 -0.52 10.58 -1.75
CA LYS A 141 -0.46 10.13 -3.15
C LYS A 141 -1.73 9.45 -3.65
N ASN A 142 -2.52 8.86 -2.75
CA ASN A 142 -3.61 7.94 -3.10
C ASN A 142 -4.97 8.34 -2.52
N ARG A 143 -5.19 9.63 -2.24
CA ARG A 143 -6.44 10.17 -1.66
C ARG A 143 -7.70 9.58 -2.29
N LEU A 144 -7.83 9.71 -3.62
CA LEU A 144 -9.01 9.23 -4.36
C LEU A 144 -9.20 7.72 -4.24
N LYS A 145 -8.11 6.95 -4.24
CA LYS A 145 -8.17 5.49 -4.07
C LYS A 145 -8.71 5.14 -2.68
N ILE A 146 -8.23 5.80 -1.63
CA ILE A 146 -8.69 5.58 -0.24
C ILE A 146 -10.18 5.92 -0.11
N GLU A 147 -10.61 7.07 -0.61
CA GLU A 147 -12.02 7.47 -0.59
C GLU A 147 -12.91 6.45 -1.32
N ASN A 148 -12.51 6.05 -2.53
CA ASN A 148 -13.24 5.11 -3.35
C ASN A 148 -13.31 3.72 -2.70
N GLU A 149 -12.19 3.20 -2.21
CA GLU A 149 -12.14 1.88 -1.55
C GLU A 149 -12.93 1.87 -0.24
N PHE A 150 -12.96 2.98 0.49
CA PHE A 150 -13.82 3.12 1.67
C PHE A 150 -15.31 3.12 1.32
N ASN A 151 -15.68 3.78 0.23
CA ASN A 151 -17.07 3.84 -0.22
C ASN A 151 -17.55 2.53 -0.87
N LYS A 152 -16.65 1.77 -1.52
CA LYS A 152 -16.95 0.47 -2.13
C LYS A 152 -17.26 -0.63 -1.10
N LYS A 153 -16.72 -0.54 0.13
CA LYS A 153 -16.84 -1.61 1.13
C LYS A 153 -17.90 -1.35 2.19
N GLY A 154 -19.09 -1.89 1.96
CA GLY A 154 -20.06 -2.22 3.01
C GLY A 154 -19.74 -3.49 3.83
N SER A 155 -18.61 -4.19 3.63
CA SER A 155 -18.34 -5.44 4.36
C SER A 155 -16.84 -5.83 4.40
N LYS A 156 -16.42 -6.41 5.55
CA LYS A 156 -15.18 -7.18 5.81
C LYS A 156 -13.90 -6.51 6.40
N LEU A 157 -13.91 -5.28 6.92
CA LEU A 157 -12.76 -4.74 7.70
C LEU A 157 -13.15 -4.28 9.12
N ILE A 158 -14.02 -5.05 9.77
CA ILE A 158 -14.50 -4.71 11.10
C ILE A 158 -14.63 -5.96 11.95
N LYS A 159 -13.68 -6.16 12.88
CA LYS A 159 -13.98 -6.80 14.16
C LYS A 159 -13.82 -5.75 15.25
N LYS A 160 -14.68 -5.80 16.28
CA LYS A 160 -14.54 -4.92 17.48
C LYS A 160 -13.14 -5.03 18.12
N SER A 161 -12.44 -6.13 17.89
CA SER A 161 -11.05 -6.36 18.31
C SER A 161 -10.05 -5.36 17.72
N ASP A 162 -10.32 -4.76 16.56
CA ASP A 162 -9.38 -3.84 15.89
C ASP A 162 -9.29 -2.47 16.62
N PHE A 163 -10.18 -2.24 17.58
CA PHE A 163 -10.23 -1.03 18.42
C PHE A 163 -9.77 -1.29 19.86
N LEU A 164 -9.42 -2.53 20.21
CA LEU A 164 -8.88 -2.86 21.52
C LEU A 164 -7.37 -2.64 21.47
N ILE A 165 -6.92 -1.58 22.13
CA ILE A 165 -5.51 -1.36 22.47
C ILE A 165 -5.09 -2.60 23.28
N PRO A 166 -3.98 -3.31 22.95
CA PRO A 166 -3.47 -4.35 23.82
C PRO A 166 -3.18 -3.70 25.17
N SER A 167 -3.90 -4.11 26.21
CA SER A 167 -3.51 -3.78 27.57
C SER A 167 -2.15 -4.43 27.79
N ILE A 168 -1.10 -3.63 27.92
CA ILE A 168 0.20 -4.07 28.36
C ILE A 168 -0.01 -4.65 29.76
N ALA A 169 0.15 -5.97 29.87
CA ALA A 169 0.25 -6.71 31.12
C ALA A 169 1.67 -7.25 31.23
#